data_AF-A0A7Y0N3I6-F1
#
_entry.id   AF-A0A7Y0N3I6-F1
#
_cell.length_a   1.000
_cell.length_b   1.000
_cell.length_c   1.000
_cell.angle_alpha   90.00
_cell.angle_beta   90.00
_cell.angle_gamma   90.00
#
_symmetry.space_group_name_H-M   'P 1'
#
loop_
_entity.id
_entity.type
_entity.pdbx_description
1 polymer ?
#
loop_
_entity_poly.entity_id
_entity_poly.type
_entity_poly.pdbx_seq_one_letter_code
_entity_poly.pdbx_strand_id
1 'polypeptide(L)'
;EIQARQIREDRVTLKFQPRQVEYEYETGHVFVTGYSLVSGPSGDEQRQTRTYEFDIDIEQYRPKLSWMDTYEGQARTKRVREKLTQEQNRRVNDANQN
;
A
#
# COMPACT_ATOMS: atom_id res chain seq x y z
N GLU A 1 12.24 -8.36 4.27
CA GLU A 1 12.58 -6.93 4.35
C GLU A 1 13.97 -6.72 3.75
N ILE A 2 14.15 -5.71 2.89
CA ILE A 2 15.47 -5.36 2.34
C ILE A 2 16.04 -4.25 3.22
N GLN A 3 17.22 -4.47 3.80
CA GLN A 3 17.84 -3.52 4.72
C GLN A 3 18.49 -2.36 3.93
N ALA A 4 18.34 -1.11 4.39
CA ALA A 4 18.79 0.09 3.68
C ALA A 4 20.29 0.10 3.27
N ARG A 5 21.11 -0.68 3.97
CA ARG A 5 22.54 -0.88 3.66
C ARG A 5 22.76 -1.73 2.41
N GLN A 6 21.99 -2.81 2.24
CA GLN A 6 22.03 -3.66 1.05
C GLN A 6 21.64 -2.89 -0.21
N ILE A 7 20.66 -1.99 -0.13
CA ILE A 7 20.26 -1.13 -1.26
C ILE A 7 21.44 -0.31 -1.80
N ARG A 8 22.29 0.23 -0.90
CA ARG A 8 23.46 1.03 -1.29
C ARG A 8 24.60 0.17 -1.84
N GLU A 9 24.85 -0.98 -1.23
CA GLU A 9 25.92 -1.89 -1.62
C GLU A 9 25.61 -2.57 -2.97
N ASP A 10 24.35 -2.95 -3.20
CA ASP A 10 23.90 -3.69 -4.38
C ASP A 10 23.39 -2.80 -5.53
N ARG A 11 23.64 -1.49 -5.51
CA ARG A 11 23.20 -0.51 -6.54
C ARG A 11 21.72 -0.68 -6.93
N VAL A 12 20.87 -1.00 -5.97
CA VAL A 12 19.45 -1.26 -6.23
C VAL A 12 18.74 0.08 -6.45
N THR A 13 18.02 0.19 -7.56
CA THR A 13 17.16 1.34 -7.84
C THR A 13 15.72 1.00 -7.48
N LEU A 14 15.10 1.83 -6.64
CA LEU A 14 13.69 1.77 -6.30
C LEU A 14 12.95 2.90 -7.02
N LYS A 15 11.93 2.54 -7.80
CA LYS A 15 11.05 3.50 -8.48
C LYS A 15 9.61 3.17 -8.13
N PHE A 16 8.81 4.20 -7.91
CA PHE A 16 7.36 4.04 -7.78
C PHE A 16 6.65 4.82 -8.88
N GLN A 17 5.69 4.16 -9.52
CA GLN A 17 4.84 4.73 -10.56
C GLN A 17 3.39 4.76 -10.06
N PRO A 18 2.89 5.92 -9.57
CA PRO A 18 1.52 6.02 -9.11
C PRO A 18 0.55 5.80 -10.27
N ARG A 19 -0.55 5.10 -10.00
CA ARG A 19 -1.58 4.77 -10.99
C ARG A 19 -2.96 5.25 -10.58
N GLN A 20 -3.23 5.25 -9.28
CA GLN A 20 -4.50 5.70 -8.73
C GLN A 20 -4.25 6.39 -7.39
N VAL A 21 -5.01 7.47 -7.16
CA VAL A 21 -5.07 8.17 -5.88
C VAL A 21 -6.53 8.19 -5.46
N GLU A 22 -6.81 7.79 -4.23
CA GLU A 22 -8.16 7.76 -3.66
C GLU A 22 -8.12 8.41 -2.27
N TYR A 23 -9.09 9.26 -1.96
CA TYR A 23 -9.29 9.84 -0.64
C TYR A 23 -10.56 9.28 -0.04
N GLU A 24 -10.46 8.68 1.15
CA GLU A 24 -11.59 8.13 1.87
C GLU A 24 -12.08 9.12 2.93
N TYR A 25 -13.14 9.86 2.62
CA TYR A 25 -13.71 10.87 3.52
C TYR A 25 -14.09 10.33 4.91
N GLU A 26 -14.47 9.06 5.00
CA GLU A 26 -14.93 8.44 6.25
C GLU A 26 -13.82 8.23 7.27
N THR A 27 -12.59 8.03 6.81
CA THR A 27 -11.42 7.77 7.66
C THR A 27 -10.37 8.88 7.59
N GLY A 28 -10.41 9.71 6.55
CA GLY A 28 -9.38 10.73 6.28
C GLY A 28 -8.15 10.18 5.57
N HIS A 29 -8.10 8.87 5.27
CA HIS A 29 -6.95 8.25 4.63
C HIS A 29 -6.86 8.59 3.14
N VAL A 30 -5.63 8.86 2.69
CA VAL A 30 -5.27 8.91 1.27
C VAL A 30 -4.57 7.61 0.90
N PHE A 31 -5.00 7.00 -0.21
CA PHE A 31 -4.41 5.79 -0.77
C PHE A 31 -3.79 6.10 -2.12
N VAL A 32 -2.51 5.82 -2.28
CA VAL A 32 -1.79 5.92 -3.55
C VAL A 32 -1.34 4.54 -3.98
N THR A 33 -2.04 3.97 -4.96
CA THR A 33 -1.76 2.65 -5.52
C THR A 33 -0.98 2.78 -6.81
N GLY A 34 0.05 1.95 -6.98
CA GLY A 34 0.89 1.98 -8.17
C GLY A 34 1.82 0.78 -8.28
N TYR A 35 2.78 0.89 -9.19
CA TYR A 35 3.82 -0.11 -9.38
C TYR A 35 5.11 0.32 -8.68
N SER A 36 5.60 -0.53 -7.77
CA SER A 36 6.97 -0.49 -7.28
C SER A 36 7.84 -1.30 -8.23
N LEU A 37 8.90 -0.68 -8.74
CA LEU A 37 9.87 -1.29 -9.63
C LEU A 37 11.21 -1.32 -8.91
N VAL A 38 11.75 -2.52 -8.75
CA VAL A 38 13.03 -2.78 -8.11
C VAL A 38 13.98 -3.32 -9.16
N SER A 39 15.02 -2.57 -9.48
CA SER A 39 16.05 -2.98 -10.44
C SER A 39 17.37 -3.24 -9.73
N GLY A 40 17.94 -4.42 -9.93
CA GLY A 40 19.27 -4.78 -9.43
C GLY A 40 20.40 -4.46 -10.43
N PRO A 41 21.67 -4.78 -10.09
CA PRO A 41 22.82 -4.54 -10.96
C PRO A 41 22.74 -5.24 -12.32
N SER A 42 22.04 -6.36 -12.40
CA SER A 42 21.86 -7.14 -13.63
C SER A 42 20.88 -6.50 -14.63
N GLY A 43 20.11 -5.49 -14.20
CA GLY A 43 19.09 -4.83 -15.01
C GLY A 43 17.71 -5.51 -14.99
N ASP A 44 17.55 -6.63 -14.29
CA ASP A 44 16.24 -7.26 -14.13
C ASP A 44 15.35 -6.40 -13.23
N GLU A 45 14.18 -6.03 -13.76
CA GLU A 45 13.20 -5.19 -13.07
C GLU A 45 12.06 -6.04 -12.49
N GLN A 46 11.97 -6.07 -11.16
CA GLN A 46 10.87 -6.71 -10.44
C GLN A 46 9.75 -5.69 -10.23
N ARG A 47 8.60 -5.94 -10.86
CA ARG A 47 7.41 -5.09 -10.73
C ARG A 47 6.41 -5.70 -9.76
N GLN A 48 6.02 -4.92 -8.75
CA GLN A 48 5.00 -5.31 -7.77
C GLN A 48 3.98 -4.19 -7.59
N THR A 49 2.71 -4.55 -7.41
CA THR A 49 1.68 -3.58 -7.02
C THR A 49 1.87 -3.23 -5.55
N ARG A 50 1.90 -1.93 -5.24
CA ARG A 50 2.09 -1.42 -3.89
C ARG A 50 1.15 -0.24 -3.65
N THR A 51 0.62 -0.14 -2.44
CA THR A 51 -0.19 0.98 -1.98
C THR A 51 0.52 1.68 -0.83
N TYR A 52 0.58 3.01 -0.90
CA TYR A 52 0.92 3.88 0.21
C TYR A 52 -0.38 4.43 0.80
N GLU A 53 -0.56 4.26 2.10
CA GLU A 53 -1.70 4.77 2.86
C GLU A 53 -1.18 5.84 3.81
N PHE A 54 -1.77 7.03 3.84
CA PHE A 54 -1.28 8.09 4.71
C PHE A 54 -2.34 9.12 5.11
N ASP A 55 -2.04 9.79 6.21
CA ASP A 55 -2.81 10.91 6.76
C ASP A 55 -2.05 12.22 6.59
N ILE A 56 -2.76 13.25 6.13
CA ILE A 56 -2.23 14.61 5.99
C ILE A 56 -3.03 15.54 6.89
N ASP A 57 -2.34 16.10 7.88
CA ASP A 57 -2.86 17.16 8.73
C ASP A 57 -2.37 18.54 8.25
N ILE A 58 -3.12 19.59 8.60
CA ILE A 58 -2.68 20.98 8.39
C ILE A 58 -2.31 21.60 9.73
N GLU A 59 -1.02 21.90 9.92
CA GLU A 59 -0.50 22.57 11.11
C GLU A 59 0.21 23.87 10.69
N GLN A 60 -0.17 25.00 11.28
CA GLN A 60 0.39 26.32 10.94
C GLN A 60 0.38 26.63 9.43
N TYR A 61 -0.71 26.29 8.75
CA TYR A 61 -0.89 26.44 7.29
C TYR A 61 0.11 25.62 6.44
N ARG A 62 0.67 24.54 6.98
CA ARG A 62 1.58 23.63 6.26
C ARG A 62 1.04 22.19 6.34
N PRO A 63 1.10 21.44 5.23
CA PRO A 63 0.77 20.02 5.26
C PRO A 63 1.82 19.25 6.04
N LYS A 64 1.36 18.35 6.90
CA LYS A 64 2.17 17.46 7.72
C LYS A 64 1.70 16.03 7.52
N LEU A 65 2.63 15.16 7.12
CA LEU A 65 2.40 13.72 7.10
C LEU A 65 2.36 13.22 8.55
N SER A 66 1.20 12.87 9.07
CA SER A 66 1.03 12.46 10.48
C SER A 66 1.12 10.94 10.65
N TRP A 67 0.75 10.19 9.63
CA TRP A 67 0.87 8.73 9.61
C TRP A 67 1.08 8.23 8.18
N MET A 68 1.78 7.10 8.04
CA MET A 68 1.99 6.42 6.77
C MET A 68 2.17 4.91 6.98
N ASP A 69 1.53 4.12 6.13
CA ASP A 69 1.76 2.69 5.97
C ASP A 69 2.00 2.34 4.50
N THR A 70 2.58 1.17 4.26
CA THR A 70 2.90 0.68 2.92
C THR A 70 2.75 -0.82 2.86
N TYR A 71 1.97 -1.30 1.89
CA TYR A 71 1.72 -2.71 1.70
C TYR A 71 1.61 -3.10 0.24
N GLU A 72 1.81 -4.39 -0.04
CA GLU A 72 1.62 -4.96 -1.35
C GLU A 72 0.12 -5.12 -1.67
N GLY A 73 -0.22 -4.91 -2.94
CA GLY A 73 -1.57 -5.04 -3.46
C GLY A 73 -2.36 -3.73 -3.53
N GLN A 74 -3.68 -3.88 -3.67
CA GLN A 74 -4.64 -2.79 -3.87
C GLN A 74 -4.98 -2.08 -2.55
N ALA A 75 -5.50 -0.85 -2.67
CA ALA A 75 -5.97 -0.06 -1.53
C ALA A 75 -6.99 -0.81 -0.67
N ARG A 76 -6.70 -0.84 0.64
CA ARG A 76 -7.57 -1.45 1.64
C ARG A 76 -8.50 -0.38 2.21
N THR A 77 -9.34 0.22 1.37
CA THR A 77 -10.37 1.17 1.82
C THR A 77 -11.34 0.47 2.76
N LYS A 78 -12.04 1.21 3.62
CA LYS A 78 -13.04 0.65 4.53
C LYS A 78 -14.08 -0.18 3.78
N ARG A 79 -14.56 0.29 2.63
CA ARG A 79 -15.47 -0.47 1.76
C ARG A 79 -14.88 -1.81 1.32
N VAL A 80 -13.59 -1.86 1.00
CA VAL A 80 -12.89 -3.11 0.63
C VAL A 80 -12.73 -4.02 1.85
N ARG A 81 -12.32 -3.46 3.01
CA ARG A 81 -12.18 -4.20 4.27
C ARG A 81 -13.51 -4.85 4.67
N GLU A 82 -14.61 -4.10 4.63
CA GLU A 82 -15.95 -4.61 4.96
C GLU A 82 -16.38 -5.77 4.04
N LYS A 83 -16.16 -5.64 2.73
CA LYS A 83 -16.45 -6.72 1.78
C LYS A 83 -15.63 -7.98 2.09
N LEU A 84 -14.34 -7.83 2.37
CA LEU A 84 -13.47 -8.96 2.71
C LEU A 84 -13.93 -9.66 3.99
N THR A 85 -14.32 -8.90 5.01
CA THR A 85 -14.86 -9.46 6.26
C THR A 85 -16.18 -10.21 6.02
N GLN A 86 -17.09 -9.66 5.22
CA GLN A 86 -18.35 -10.32 4.87
C GLN A 86 -18.13 -11.63 4.11
N GLU A 87 -17.20 -11.63 3.14
CA GLU A 87 -16.85 -12.84 2.39
C GLU A 87 -16.20 -13.90 3.29
N GLN A 88 -15.31 -13.50 4.20
CA GLN A 88 -14.71 -14.42 5.16
C GLN A 88 -15.76 -15.04 6.09
N ASN A 89 -16.66 -14.23 6.64
CA ASN A 89 -17.73 -14.72 7.51
C ASN A 89 -18.64 -15.72 6.77
N ARG A 90 -18.95 -15.46 5.49
CA ARG A 90 -19.72 -16.39 4.66
C ARG A 90 -19.01 -17.73 4.50
N ARG A 91 -17.70 -17.72 4.16
CA ARG A 91 -16.91 -18.95 4.00
C ARG A 91 -16.82 -19.77 5.29
N VAL A 92 -16.66 -19.11 6.44
CA VAL A 92 -16.63 -19.78 7.75
C VAL A 92 -17.98 -20.42 8.07
N ASN A 93 -19.10 -19.73 7.79
CA ASN A 93 -20.43 -20.28 8.02
C ASN A 93 -20.71 -21.49 7.12
N ASP A 94 -20.32 -21.45 5.84
CA ASP A 94 -20.48 -22.56 4.90
C ASP A 94 -19.62 -23.78 5.33
N ALA A 95 -18.44 -23.55 5.90
CA ALA A 95 -17.55 -24.61 6.40
C ALA A 95 -18.05 -25.27 7.69
N ASN A 96 -18.77 -24.53 8.55
CA ASN A 96 -19.34 -25.05 9.79
C ASN A 96 -20.69 -25.77 9.60
N GLN A 97 -21.28 -25.69 8.40
CA GLN A 97 -22.54 -26.36 8.05
C GLN A 97 -22.35 -27.71 7.31
N ASN A 98 -21.11 -28.08 7.02
CA ASN A 98 -20.70 -29.38 6.47
C ASN A 98 -19.97 -30.23 7.51
#